data_AF-A0A848EZQ4-F1
#
_entry.id   AF-A0A848EZQ4-F1
#
_cell.length_a   1.000
_cell.length_b   1.000
_cell.length_c   1.000
_cell.angle_alpha   90.00
_cell.angle_beta   90.00
_cell.angle_gamma   90.00
#
_symmetry.space_group_name_H-M   'P 1'
#
loop_
_entity.id
_entity.type
_entity.pdbx_description
1 polymer ?
#
loop_
_entity_poly.entity_id
_entity_poly.type
_entity_poly.pdbx_seq_one_letter_code
_entity_poly.pdbx_strand_id
1 'polypeptide(L)'
;GQLGDASTLLVAAKRDAAPGSMSGFYIPQQVLTQDSFKTAAAAFVSADGHAVRYLVQSNLNPFSPEAMDQVRAIQEAARSAQPNTTLSDASISMAGLSAMYNDIRNYYNHDLRFIIVLTVIVVLLILVALLRAIVAPLYLIGSVIISYASAVGIGVIAFQFIGGQPLSWSVPGMAFIVLVAVGADYNLLFISRIRDESPDGIRSGVIKTVKSTGGVITSA
;
A
#
# COMPACT_ATOMS: atom_id res chain seq x y z
N GLY A 1 12.65 48.22 -4.42
CA GLY A 1 12.81 47.20 -5.48
C GLY A 1 12.35 45.88 -4.91
N GLN A 2 11.41 45.20 -5.55
CA GLN A 2 10.62 44.09 -4.97
C GLN A 2 11.45 42.99 -4.26
N LEU A 3 12.71 42.78 -4.65
CA LEU A 3 13.64 41.83 -4.02
C LEU A 3 14.16 42.28 -2.63
N GLY A 4 14.24 43.59 -2.39
CA GLY A 4 14.64 44.16 -1.10
C GLY A 4 13.54 44.07 -0.04
N ASP A 5 12.27 44.21 -0.45
CA ASP A 5 11.12 44.09 0.45
C ASP A 5 10.85 42.62 0.83
N ALA A 6 11.05 41.69 -0.13
CA ALA A 6 10.95 40.27 0.15
C ALA A 6 12.03 39.77 1.12
N SER A 7 13.29 40.23 0.95
CA SER A 7 14.39 39.82 1.82
C SER A 7 14.27 40.39 3.25
N THR A 8 13.79 41.63 3.39
CA THR A 8 13.52 42.24 4.70
C THR A 8 12.36 41.54 5.43
N LEU A 9 11.30 41.14 4.72
CA LEU A 9 10.23 40.32 5.29
C LEU A 9 10.72 38.95 5.76
N LEU A 10 11.56 38.27 4.96
CA LEU A 10 12.13 36.97 5.32
C LEU A 10 13.06 37.06 6.54
N VAL A 11 13.81 38.16 6.67
CA VAL A 11 14.71 38.40 7.82
C VAL A 11 13.94 38.77 9.08
N ALA A 12 12.88 39.58 8.97
CA ALA A 12 11.99 39.89 10.09
C ALA A 12 11.28 38.62 10.60
N ALA A 13 10.70 37.85 9.69
CA ALA A 13 10.08 36.56 10.01
C ALA A 13 11.02 35.56 10.68
N LYS A 14 12.29 35.50 10.23
CA LYS A 14 13.31 34.62 10.82
C LYS A 14 13.73 35.08 12.22
N ARG A 15 13.75 36.38 12.50
CA ARG A 15 14.13 36.93 13.81
C ARG A 15 13.06 36.71 14.88
N ASP A 16 11.79 36.77 14.49
CA ASP A 16 10.67 36.67 15.43
C ASP A 16 10.17 35.23 15.65
N ALA A 17 10.65 34.27 14.84
CA ALA A 17 10.45 32.85 15.06
C ALA A 17 11.27 32.37 16.28
N ALA A 18 10.67 32.40 17.46
CA ALA A 18 11.30 31.93 18.71
C ALA A 18 11.68 30.43 18.64
N PRO A 19 12.81 30.02 19.27
CA PRO A 19 13.17 28.61 19.39
C PRO A 19 12.28 27.95 20.47
N GLY A 20 11.09 27.51 20.05
CA GLY A 20 10.13 26.82 20.93
C GLY A 20 9.01 26.17 20.12
N SER A 21 8.32 25.20 20.72
CA SER A 21 7.24 24.40 20.12
C SER A 21 5.98 25.20 19.72
N MET A 22 5.97 26.51 19.93
CA MET A 22 4.96 27.48 19.47
C MET A 22 5.64 28.67 18.78
N SER A 23 6.42 28.40 17.74
CA SER A 23 6.97 29.42 16.86
C SER A 23 5.88 29.88 15.89
N GLY A 24 5.23 31.00 16.20
CA GLY A 24 4.28 31.67 15.30
C GLY A 24 5.01 32.58 14.31
N PHE A 25 4.50 32.66 13.07
CA PHE A 25 4.98 33.60 12.08
C PHE A 25 4.21 34.93 12.22
N TYR A 26 4.88 36.01 12.60
CA TYR A 26 4.24 37.33 12.67
C TYR A 26 4.16 37.94 11.27
N ILE A 27 2.94 38.13 10.75
CA ILE A 27 2.70 38.88 9.50
C ILE A 27 2.34 40.33 9.86
N PRO A 28 3.17 41.32 9.51
CA PRO A 28 2.84 42.73 9.76
C PRO A 28 1.54 43.14 9.04
N GLN A 29 0.67 43.90 9.71
CA GLN A 29 -0.62 44.30 9.13
C GLN A 29 -0.50 45.08 7.82
N GLN A 30 0.61 45.79 7.59
CA GLN A 30 0.85 46.52 6.34
C GLN A 30 0.97 45.58 5.13
N VAL A 31 1.43 44.34 5.33
CA VAL A 31 1.57 43.33 4.26
C VAL A 31 0.19 42.81 3.85
N LEU A 32 -0.72 42.63 4.81
CA LEU A 32 -2.08 42.13 4.56
C LEU A 32 -2.89 43.05 3.63
N THR A 33 -2.58 44.35 3.63
CA THR A 33 -3.28 45.35 2.81
C THR A 33 -2.73 45.51 1.40
N GLN A 34 -1.55 44.96 1.08
CA GLN A 34 -0.94 45.11 -0.24
C GLN A 34 -1.67 44.28 -1.31
N ASP A 35 -1.80 44.82 -2.52
CA ASP A 35 -2.44 44.13 -3.64
C ASP A 35 -1.69 42.85 -4.06
N SER A 36 -0.36 42.86 -3.91
CA SER A 36 0.50 41.69 -4.12
C SER A 36 0.15 40.55 -3.16
N PHE A 37 -0.08 40.86 -1.88
CA PHE A 37 -0.49 39.88 -0.88
C PHE A 37 -1.90 39.37 -1.15
N LYS A 38 -2.86 40.24 -1.49
CA LYS A 38 -4.23 39.81 -1.85
C LYS A 38 -4.24 38.85 -3.04
N THR A 39 -3.44 39.13 -4.05
CA THR A 39 -3.30 38.27 -5.23
C THR A 39 -2.71 36.91 -4.86
N ALA A 40 -1.68 36.88 -4.02
CA ALA A 40 -1.09 35.63 -3.52
C ALA A 40 -2.07 34.87 -2.60
N ALA A 41 -2.73 35.55 -1.67
CA ALA A 41 -3.70 34.98 -0.75
C ALA A 41 -4.91 34.37 -1.49
N ALA A 42 -5.38 35.00 -2.56
CA ALA A 42 -6.44 34.44 -3.42
C ALA A 42 -6.04 33.11 -4.07
N ALA A 43 -4.74 32.82 -4.18
CA ALA A 43 -4.28 31.51 -4.62
C ALA A 43 -4.28 30.47 -3.48
N PHE A 44 -4.39 30.82 -2.20
CA PHE A 44 -4.35 29.85 -1.10
C PHE A 44 -5.63 29.81 -0.25
N VAL A 45 -6.44 30.85 -0.32
CA VAL A 45 -7.71 30.99 0.41
C VAL A 45 -8.84 31.05 -0.60
N SER A 46 -9.93 30.34 -0.33
CA SER A 46 -11.13 30.37 -1.18
C SER A 46 -11.77 31.76 -1.21
N ALA A 47 -12.54 32.05 -2.26
CA ALA A 47 -13.23 33.33 -2.42
C ALA A 47 -14.22 33.64 -1.27
N ASP A 48 -14.78 32.59 -0.65
CA ASP A 48 -15.67 32.70 0.51
C ASP A 48 -14.93 32.71 1.86
N GLY A 49 -13.60 32.54 1.87
CA GLY A 49 -12.78 32.52 3.09
C GLY A 49 -12.90 31.27 3.96
N HIS A 50 -13.65 30.24 3.53
CA HIS A 50 -13.92 29.05 4.34
C HIS A 50 -12.98 27.88 4.09
N ALA A 51 -12.13 27.95 3.06
CA ALA A 51 -11.12 26.94 2.76
C ALA A 51 -9.74 27.57 2.56
N VAL A 52 -8.74 26.89 3.10
CA VAL A 52 -7.33 27.26 2.91
C VAL A 52 -6.58 26.02 2.41
N ARG A 53 -5.76 26.18 1.39
CA ARG A 53 -4.85 25.13 0.92
C ARG A 53 -3.42 25.42 1.38
N TYR A 54 -2.72 24.36 1.79
CA TYR A 54 -1.29 24.39 2.06
C TYR A 54 -0.57 23.55 1.01
N LEU A 55 0.56 24.04 0.52
CA LEU A 55 1.44 23.27 -0.36
C LEU A 55 2.56 22.65 0.48
N VAL A 56 2.60 21.32 0.49
CA VAL A 56 3.65 20.56 1.16
C VAL A 56 4.51 19.92 0.08
N GLN A 57 5.79 20.29 0.03
CA GLN A 57 6.76 19.69 -0.87
C GLN A 57 7.62 18.69 -0.09
N SER A 58 7.59 17.43 -0.52
CA SER A 58 8.43 16.37 0.04
C SER A 58 9.62 16.10 -0.86
N ASN A 59 10.75 15.72 -0.26
CA ASN A 59 11.93 15.24 -0.97
C ASN A 59 11.87 13.73 -1.25
N LEU A 60 10.79 13.06 -0.83
CA LEU A 60 10.60 11.62 -1.03
C LEU A 60 10.06 11.33 -2.44
N ASN A 61 10.37 10.14 -2.94
CA ASN A 61 9.76 9.64 -4.16
C ASN A 61 8.25 9.45 -3.91
N PRO A 62 7.34 10.07 -4.71
CA PRO A 62 5.91 10.06 -4.44
C PRO A 62 5.27 8.66 -4.48
N PHE A 63 5.94 7.68 -5.09
CA PHE A 63 5.50 6.28 -5.18
C PHE A 63 6.06 5.39 -4.06
N SER A 64 6.90 5.93 -3.17
CA SER A 64 7.54 5.14 -2.12
C SER A 64 6.63 4.96 -0.91
N PRO A 65 6.77 3.85 -0.15
CA PRO A 65 6.03 3.64 1.09
C PRO A 65 6.21 4.79 2.09
N GLU A 66 7.41 5.35 2.18
CA GLU A 66 7.75 6.45 3.09
C GLU A 66 6.95 7.72 2.76
N ALA A 67 6.80 8.05 1.47
CA ALA A 67 5.99 9.19 1.05
C ALA A 67 4.50 8.98 1.36
N MET A 68 4.01 7.74 1.23
CA MET A 68 2.63 7.40 1.61
C MET A 68 2.44 7.49 3.14
N ASP A 69 3.38 7.01 3.93
CA ASP A 69 3.31 7.08 5.39
C ASP A 69 3.43 8.53 5.90
N GLN A 70 4.18 9.39 5.19
CA GLN A 70 4.28 10.82 5.47
C GLN A 70 2.93 11.54 5.33
N VAL A 71 2.08 11.13 4.38
CA VAL A 71 0.72 11.68 4.21
C VAL A 71 -0.09 11.54 5.50
N ARG A 72 -0.07 10.35 6.10
CA ARG A 72 -0.77 10.09 7.36
C ARG A 72 -0.20 10.95 8.49
N ALA A 73 1.13 11.01 8.62
CA ALA A 73 1.77 11.82 9.64
C ALA A 73 1.42 13.32 9.54
N ILE A 74 1.36 13.87 8.32
CA ILE A 74 0.96 15.27 8.12
C ILE A 74 -0.51 15.48 8.49
N GLN A 75 -1.40 14.57 8.09
CA GLN A 75 -2.82 14.68 8.44
C GLN A 75 -3.04 14.57 9.96
N GLU A 76 -2.34 13.66 10.64
CA GLU A 76 -2.39 13.50 12.09
C GLU A 76 -1.85 14.74 12.81
N ALA A 77 -0.70 15.28 12.37
CA ALA A 77 -0.16 16.51 12.91
C ALA A 77 -1.14 17.68 12.75
N ALA A 78 -1.75 17.83 11.57
CA ALA A 78 -2.74 18.86 11.31
C ALA A 78 -4.01 18.69 12.18
N ARG A 79 -4.52 17.45 12.33
CA ARG A 79 -5.66 17.15 13.21
C ARG A 79 -5.33 17.39 14.68
N SER A 80 -4.10 17.08 15.11
CA SER A 80 -3.66 17.30 16.50
C SER A 80 -3.55 18.78 16.88
N ALA A 81 -3.44 19.67 15.89
CA ALA A 81 -3.38 21.12 16.08
C ALA A 81 -4.76 21.79 16.10
N GLN A 82 -5.86 21.08 15.76
CA GLN A 82 -7.21 21.64 15.75
C GLN A 82 -7.84 21.88 17.14
N PRO A 83 -7.66 21.02 18.15
CA PRO A 83 -8.31 21.18 19.45
C PRO A 83 -7.96 22.53 20.10
N ASN A 84 -8.94 23.14 20.78
CA ASN A 84 -8.81 24.45 21.44
C ASN A 84 -8.53 25.62 20.49
N THR A 85 -8.87 25.49 19.21
CA THR A 85 -8.80 26.57 18.21
C THR A 85 -10.16 26.85 17.59
N THR A 86 -10.28 27.96 16.88
CA THR A 86 -11.46 28.31 16.04
C THR A 86 -11.66 27.35 14.87
N LEU A 87 -10.69 26.46 14.60
CA LEU A 87 -10.70 25.48 13.52
C LEU A 87 -11.01 24.06 14.00
N SER A 88 -11.55 23.92 15.21
CA SER A 88 -11.89 22.62 15.82
C SER A 88 -12.84 21.78 14.96
N ASP A 89 -13.80 22.42 14.29
CA ASP A 89 -14.77 21.77 13.38
C ASP A 89 -14.32 21.72 11.91
N ALA A 90 -13.09 22.17 11.59
CA ALA A 90 -12.63 22.21 10.21
C ALA A 90 -12.33 20.80 9.65
N SER A 91 -12.70 20.56 8.39
CA SER A 91 -12.33 19.32 7.70
C SER A 91 -10.92 19.43 7.11
N ILE A 92 -10.04 18.47 7.41
CA ILE A 92 -8.71 18.37 6.82
C ILE A 92 -8.71 17.29 5.73
N SER A 93 -8.21 17.64 4.54
CA SER A 93 -8.06 16.74 3.42
C SER A 93 -6.72 16.99 2.72
N MET A 94 -6.15 15.94 2.13
CA MET A 94 -4.90 16.02 1.38
C MET A 94 -5.12 15.47 -0.03
N ALA A 95 -4.55 16.16 -1.02
CA ALA A 95 -4.55 15.73 -2.41
C ALA A 95 -3.11 15.69 -2.94
N GLY A 96 -2.89 14.91 -4.00
CA GLY A 96 -1.58 14.72 -4.62
C GLY A 96 -1.27 13.23 -4.83
N LEU A 97 -0.17 12.96 -5.53
CA LEU A 97 0.20 11.58 -5.90
C LEU A 97 0.36 10.68 -4.67
N SER A 98 1.15 11.10 -3.67
CA SER A 98 1.37 10.28 -2.47
C SER A 98 0.10 10.03 -1.67
N ALA A 99 -0.82 11.00 -1.62
CA ALA A 99 -2.11 10.84 -0.95
C ALA A 99 -2.98 9.82 -1.69
N MET A 100 -3.07 9.93 -3.02
CA MET A 100 -3.78 8.96 -3.87
C MET A 100 -3.21 7.55 -3.70
N TYR A 101 -1.88 7.38 -3.74
CA TYR A 101 -1.26 6.07 -3.57
C TYR A 101 -1.41 5.52 -2.15
N ASN A 102 -1.39 6.37 -1.12
CA ASN A 102 -1.70 5.95 0.25
C ASN A 102 -3.12 5.40 0.35
N ASP A 103 -4.10 6.07 -0.27
CA ASP A 103 -5.48 5.62 -0.27
C ASP A 103 -5.63 4.28 -1.01
N ILE A 104 -5.05 4.17 -2.22
CA ILE A 104 -5.01 2.91 -2.98
C ILE A 104 -4.36 1.79 -2.14
N ARG A 105 -3.21 2.07 -1.51
CA ARG A 105 -2.48 1.10 -0.67
C ARG A 105 -3.33 0.65 0.52
N ASN A 106 -4.11 1.55 1.13
CA ASN A 106 -4.99 1.21 2.25
C ASN A 106 -6.14 0.30 1.81
N TYR A 107 -6.85 0.65 0.73
CA TYR A 107 -7.89 -0.21 0.17
C TYR A 107 -7.32 -1.57 -0.24
N TYR A 108 -6.20 -1.57 -0.97
CA TYR A 108 -5.53 -2.78 -1.41
C TYR A 108 -5.14 -3.71 -0.25
N ASN A 109 -4.54 -3.16 0.82
CA ASN A 109 -4.15 -3.97 1.98
C ASN A 109 -5.36 -4.54 2.72
N HIS A 110 -6.46 -3.80 2.81
CA HIS A 110 -7.70 -4.27 3.43
C HIS A 110 -8.29 -5.43 2.62
N ASP A 111 -8.48 -5.22 1.32
CA ASP A 111 -9.07 -6.19 0.41
C ASP A 111 -8.22 -7.45 0.29
N LEU A 112 -6.90 -7.31 0.18
CA LEU A 112 -6.01 -8.47 0.15
C LEU A 112 -6.06 -9.30 1.41
N ARG A 113 -6.09 -8.69 2.59
CA ARG A 113 -6.17 -9.44 3.85
C ARG A 113 -7.47 -10.24 3.89
N PHE A 114 -8.57 -9.62 3.47
CA PHE A 114 -9.86 -10.30 3.35
C PHE A 114 -9.79 -11.46 2.35
N ILE A 115 -9.26 -11.24 1.14
CA ILE A 115 -9.12 -12.26 0.09
C ILE A 115 -8.24 -13.42 0.56
N ILE A 116 -7.09 -13.14 1.18
CA ILE A 116 -6.15 -14.16 1.68
C ILE A 116 -6.85 -15.04 2.72
N VAL A 117 -7.46 -14.44 3.74
CA VAL A 117 -8.13 -15.18 4.81
C VAL A 117 -9.29 -16.00 4.25
N LEU A 118 -10.13 -15.40 3.41
CA LEU A 118 -11.26 -16.08 2.79
C LEU A 118 -10.82 -17.27 1.93
N THR A 119 -9.80 -17.07 1.10
CA THR A 119 -9.25 -18.11 0.23
C THR A 119 -8.69 -19.28 1.03
N VAL A 120 -7.91 -19.01 2.07
CA VAL A 120 -7.34 -20.07 2.93
C VAL A 120 -8.45 -20.87 3.60
N ILE A 121 -9.50 -20.22 4.10
CA ILE A 121 -10.66 -20.88 4.70
C ILE A 121 -11.39 -21.75 3.66
N VAL A 122 -11.67 -21.21 2.47
CA VAL A 122 -12.37 -21.94 1.41
C VAL A 122 -11.58 -23.17 0.97
N VAL A 123 -10.28 -23.02 0.72
CA VAL A 123 -9.39 -24.14 0.36
C VAL A 123 -9.34 -25.18 1.48
N LEU A 124 -9.23 -24.75 2.74
CA LEU A 124 -9.26 -25.65 3.89
C LEU A 124 -10.55 -26.46 3.93
N LEU A 125 -11.71 -25.82 3.77
CA LEU A 125 -13.01 -26.50 3.79
C LEU A 125 -13.15 -27.51 2.66
N ILE A 126 -12.70 -27.16 1.45
CA ILE A 126 -12.70 -28.08 0.31
C ILE A 126 -11.81 -29.28 0.61
N LEU A 127 -10.59 -29.06 1.10
CA LEU A 127 -9.66 -30.14 1.44
C LEU A 127 -10.20 -31.03 2.56
N VAL A 128 -10.83 -30.47 3.60
CA VAL A 128 -11.48 -31.24 4.66
C VAL A 128 -12.64 -32.07 4.10
N ALA A 129 -13.46 -31.51 3.22
CA ALA A 129 -14.56 -32.22 2.60
C ALA A 129 -14.08 -33.38 1.71
N LEU A 130 -12.98 -33.19 0.97
CA LEU A 130 -12.40 -34.20 0.09
C LEU A 130 -11.67 -35.30 0.88
N LEU A 131 -10.84 -34.92 1.85
CA LEU A 131 -9.99 -35.85 2.59
C LEU A 131 -10.68 -36.47 3.81
N ARG A 132 -11.84 -35.94 4.23
CA ARG A 132 -12.57 -36.32 5.46
C ARG A 132 -11.68 -36.32 6.72
N ALA A 133 -10.62 -35.52 6.70
CA ALA A 133 -9.61 -35.42 7.75
C ALA A 133 -9.21 -33.95 7.90
N ILE A 134 -8.93 -33.51 9.13
CA ILE A 134 -8.58 -32.11 9.44
C ILE A 134 -7.06 -31.90 9.46
N VAL A 135 -6.31 -32.90 9.91
CA VAL A 135 -4.85 -32.80 10.10
C VAL A 135 -4.12 -32.69 8.77
N ALA A 136 -4.46 -33.52 7.78
CA ALA A 136 -3.81 -33.52 6.47
C ALA A 136 -3.97 -32.19 5.70
N PRO A 137 -5.16 -31.59 5.59
CA PRO A 137 -5.35 -30.25 5.02
C PRO A 137 -4.49 -29.15 5.68
N LEU A 138 -4.35 -29.19 7.00
CA LEU A 138 -3.55 -28.19 7.73
C LEU A 138 -2.07 -28.26 7.36
N TYR A 139 -1.51 -29.47 7.25
CA TYR A 139 -0.13 -29.65 6.80
C TYR A 139 0.07 -29.17 5.35
N LEU A 140 -0.89 -29.43 4.46
CA LEU A 140 -0.83 -28.98 3.07
C LEU A 140 -0.90 -27.46 2.94
N ILE A 141 -1.81 -26.81 3.66
CA ILE A 141 -1.89 -25.33 3.64
C ILE A 141 -0.64 -24.73 4.27
N GLY A 142 -0.14 -25.31 5.36
CA GLY A 142 1.10 -24.86 6.00
C GLY A 142 2.29 -24.91 5.04
N SER A 143 2.44 -25.99 4.29
CA SER A 143 3.55 -26.11 3.32
C SER A 143 3.43 -25.11 2.17
N VAL A 144 2.21 -24.83 1.68
CA VAL A 144 1.97 -23.81 0.64
C VAL A 144 2.30 -22.41 1.16
N ILE A 145 1.87 -22.06 2.37
CA ILE A 145 2.17 -20.75 2.97
C ILE A 145 3.68 -20.58 3.17
N ILE A 146 4.37 -21.61 3.66
CA ILE A 146 5.84 -21.57 3.81
C ILE A 146 6.50 -21.39 2.45
N SER A 147 6.09 -22.15 1.43
CA SER A 147 6.63 -22.04 0.08
C SER A 147 6.44 -20.64 -0.52
N TYR A 148 5.24 -20.07 -0.36
CA TYR A 148 4.93 -18.70 -0.76
C TYR A 148 5.82 -17.68 -0.02
N ALA A 149 5.95 -17.81 1.31
CA ALA A 149 6.79 -16.92 2.12
C ALA A 149 8.27 -17.03 1.72
N SER A 150 8.76 -18.23 1.42
CA SER A 150 10.10 -18.46 0.89
C SER A 150 10.29 -17.80 -0.48
N ALA A 151 9.32 -17.93 -1.39
CA ALA A 151 9.40 -17.32 -2.71
C ALA A 151 9.43 -15.78 -2.64
N VAL A 152 8.55 -15.17 -1.83
CA VAL A 152 8.57 -13.72 -1.59
C VAL A 152 9.85 -13.30 -0.90
N GLY A 153 10.33 -14.04 0.10
CA GLY A 153 11.57 -13.75 0.81
C GLY A 153 12.80 -13.79 -0.10
N ILE A 154 12.90 -14.80 -0.96
CA ILE A 154 13.96 -14.90 -1.98
C ILE A 154 13.82 -13.75 -2.99
N GLY A 155 12.61 -13.42 -3.43
CA GLY A 155 12.36 -12.27 -4.30
C GLY A 155 12.83 -10.96 -3.69
N VAL A 156 12.49 -10.72 -2.42
CA VAL A 156 12.99 -9.56 -1.65
C VAL A 156 14.52 -9.56 -1.66
N ILE A 157 15.16 -10.69 -1.41
CA ILE A 157 16.62 -10.75 -1.41
C ILE A 157 17.21 -10.43 -2.78
N ALA A 158 16.68 -11.05 -3.83
CA ALA A 158 17.17 -10.87 -5.19
C ALA A 158 17.03 -9.42 -5.68
N PHE A 159 15.88 -8.79 -5.48
CA PHE A 159 15.67 -7.44 -6.00
C PHE A 159 16.22 -6.36 -5.06
N GLN A 160 16.05 -6.48 -3.75
CA GLN A 160 16.48 -5.45 -2.81
C GLN A 160 17.98 -5.50 -2.55
N PHE A 161 18.55 -6.68 -2.29
CA PHE A 161 19.98 -6.80 -1.92
C PHE A 161 20.88 -6.98 -3.14
N ILE A 162 20.46 -7.71 -4.18
CA ILE A 162 21.28 -7.94 -5.38
C ILE A 162 20.99 -6.88 -6.45
N GLY A 163 19.71 -6.60 -6.71
CA GLY A 163 19.27 -5.66 -7.75
C GLY A 163 19.25 -4.19 -7.32
N GLY A 164 19.39 -3.88 -6.03
CA GLY A 164 19.37 -2.52 -5.48
C GLY A 164 18.04 -1.77 -5.66
N GLN A 165 16.94 -2.47 -5.96
CA GLN A 165 15.62 -1.88 -6.19
C GLN A 165 14.59 -2.48 -5.23
N PRO A 166 13.82 -1.65 -4.49
CA PRO A 166 12.79 -2.15 -3.61
C PRO A 166 11.67 -2.83 -4.41
N LEU A 167 11.17 -3.96 -3.90
CA LEU A 167 9.88 -4.49 -4.40
C LEU A 167 8.78 -3.47 -4.16
N SER A 168 7.92 -3.32 -5.18
CA SER A 168 6.67 -2.59 -5.00
C SER A 168 5.82 -3.24 -3.91
N TRP A 169 5.14 -2.41 -3.12
CA TRP A 169 4.24 -2.82 -2.03
C TRP A 169 3.09 -3.73 -2.50
N SER A 170 2.77 -3.73 -3.80
CA SER A 170 1.74 -4.59 -4.40
C SER A 170 2.23 -5.99 -4.81
N VAL A 171 3.55 -6.22 -4.90
CA VAL A 171 4.10 -7.48 -5.45
C VAL A 171 3.72 -8.71 -4.62
N PRO A 172 3.86 -8.72 -3.27
CA PRO A 172 3.51 -9.90 -2.49
C PRO A 172 2.04 -10.29 -2.67
N GLY A 173 1.15 -9.31 -2.59
CA GLY A 173 -0.29 -9.52 -2.76
C GLY A 173 -0.66 -10.13 -4.11
N MET A 174 -0.11 -9.58 -5.19
CA MET A 174 -0.34 -10.14 -6.53
C MET A 174 0.27 -11.53 -6.69
N ALA A 175 1.47 -11.76 -6.14
CA ALA A 175 2.09 -13.08 -6.18
C ALA A 175 1.23 -14.14 -5.48
N PHE A 176 0.59 -13.80 -4.36
CA PHE A 176 -0.34 -14.69 -3.68
C PHE A 176 -1.57 -15.00 -4.55
N ILE A 177 -2.20 -13.98 -5.13
CA ILE A 177 -3.37 -14.16 -5.99
C ILE A 177 -3.04 -15.06 -7.18
N VAL A 178 -1.91 -14.81 -7.85
CA VAL A 178 -1.45 -15.62 -8.98
C VAL A 178 -1.16 -17.06 -8.55
N LEU A 179 -0.46 -17.26 -7.42
CA LEU A 179 -0.16 -18.59 -6.89
C LEU A 179 -1.44 -19.38 -6.64
N VAL A 180 -2.44 -18.76 -6.01
CA VAL A 180 -3.73 -19.41 -5.73
C VAL A 180 -4.49 -19.69 -7.01
N ALA A 181 -4.57 -18.73 -7.94
CA ALA A 181 -5.30 -18.89 -9.20
C ALA A 181 -4.72 -20.07 -10.00
N VAL A 182 -3.40 -20.04 -10.21
CA VAL A 182 -2.68 -21.09 -10.94
C VAL A 182 -2.74 -22.43 -10.18
N GLY A 183 -2.60 -22.43 -8.86
CA GLY A 183 -2.66 -23.65 -8.05
C GLY A 183 -4.04 -24.31 -8.04
N ALA A 184 -5.11 -23.51 -8.01
CA ALA A 184 -6.49 -24.01 -8.11
C ALA A 184 -6.76 -24.63 -9.48
N ASP A 185 -6.34 -23.95 -10.56
CA ASP A 185 -6.51 -24.43 -11.93
C ASP A 185 -5.76 -25.75 -12.15
N TYR A 186 -4.51 -25.86 -11.66
CA TYR A 186 -3.74 -27.11 -11.76
C TYR A 186 -4.36 -28.26 -10.98
N ASN A 187 -4.87 -28.00 -9.77
CA ASN A 187 -5.56 -29.04 -8.99
C ASN A 187 -6.78 -29.58 -9.73
N LEU A 188 -7.57 -28.69 -10.36
CA LEU A 188 -8.77 -29.09 -11.10
C LEU A 188 -8.41 -29.90 -12.35
N LEU A 189 -7.45 -29.45 -13.15
CA LEU A 189 -6.98 -30.18 -14.33
C LEU A 189 -6.37 -31.53 -13.98
N PHE A 190 -5.59 -31.60 -12.90
CA PHE A 190 -4.97 -32.84 -12.45
C PHE A 190 -6.03 -33.85 -12.00
N ILE A 191 -7.02 -33.42 -11.22
CA ILE A 191 -8.12 -34.27 -10.75
C ILE A 191 -8.99 -34.74 -11.93
N SER A 192 -9.33 -33.85 -12.86
CA SER A 192 -10.11 -34.23 -14.04
C SER A 192 -9.35 -35.26 -14.88
N ARG A 193 -8.04 -35.06 -15.08
CA ARG A 193 -7.20 -35.97 -15.85
C ARG A 193 -7.05 -37.33 -15.19
N ILE A 194 -6.84 -37.39 -13.87
CA ILE A 194 -6.82 -38.66 -13.13
C ILE A 194 -8.15 -39.39 -13.26
N ARG A 195 -9.28 -38.66 -13.17
CA ARG A 195 -10.61 -39.27 -13.32
C ARG A 195 -10.81 -39.86 -14.71
N ASP A 196 -10.37 -39.14 -15.74
CA ASP A 196 -10.50 -39.57 -17.14
C ASP A 196 -9.53 -40.73 -17.49
N GLU A 197 -8.36 -40.79 -16.83
CA GLU A 197 -7.33 -41.83 -17.05
C GLU A 197 -7.44 -43.03 -16.09
N SER A 198 -8.42 -43.05 -15.18
CA SER A 198 -8.62 -44.14 -14.19
C SER A 198 -9.93 -44.95 -14.35
N PRO A 199 -10.34 -45.43 -15.53
CA PRO A 199 -11.52 -46.29 -15.63
C PRO A 199 -11.36 -47.62 -14.84
N ASP A 200 -10.13 -48.15 -14.72
CA ASP A 200 -9.84 -49.43 -14.06
C ASP A 200 -9.32 -49.32 -12.60
N GLY A 201 -9.36 -48.12 -12.02
CA GLY A 201 -9.05 -47.90 -10.60
C GLY A 201 -7.96 -46.85 -10.31
N ILE A 202 -8.20 -46.07 -9.25
CA ILE A 202 -7.45 -44.85 -8.86
C ILE A 202 -5.94 -45.10 -8.69
N ARG A 203 -5.52 -46.28 -8.20
CA ARG A 203 -4.09 -46.60 -8.01
C ARG A 203 -3.32 -46.76 -9.33
N SER A 204 -3.96 -47.29 -10.37
CA SER A 204 -3.32 -47.48 -11.69
C SER A 204 -3.19 -46.14 -12.43
N GLY A 205 -4.22 -45.28 -12.34
CA GLY A 205 -4.21 -43.97 -12.98
C GLY A 205 -3.23 -42.99 -12.33
N VAL A 206 -3.12 -42.93 -11.00
CA VAL A 206 -2.11 -42.06 -10.34
C VAL A 206 -0.68 -42.43 -10.78
N ILE A 207 -0.36 -43.73 -10.90
CA ILE A 207 0.96 -44.19 -11.36
C ILE A 207 1.19 -43.80 -12.83
N LYS A 208 0.17 -43.94 -13.69
CA LYS A 208 0.25 -43.57 -15.11
C LYS A 208 0.40 -42.07 -15.33
N THR A 209 -0.38 -41.25 -14.62
CA THR A 209 -0.37 -39.79 -14.73
C THR A 209 0.91 -39.18 -14.16
N VAL A 210 1.44 -39.69 -13.04
CA VAL A 210 2.75 -39.23 -12.51
C VAL A 210 3.88 -39.60 -13.48
N LYS A 211 3.82 -40.78 -14.11
CA LYS A 211 4.81 -41.24 -15.08
C LYS A 211 4.76 -40.47 -16.42
N SER A 212 3.59 -39.98 -16.85
CA SER A 212 3.47 -39.17 -18.07
C SER A 212 3.74 -37.67 -17.84
N THR A 213 3.35 -37.13 -16.69
CA THR A 213 3.41 -35.69 -16.41
C THR A 213 4.71 -35.27 -15.73
N GLY A 214 5.38 -36.19 -15.02
CA GLY A 214 6.64 -35.90 -14.33
C GLY A 214 7.80 -35.47 -15.25
N GLY A 215 7.85 -35.99 -16.49
CA GLY A 215 8.87 -35.58 -17.46
C GLY A 215 8.67 -34.17 -18.01
N VAL A 216 7.44 -33.66 -18.00
CA VAL A 216 7.08 -32.35 -18.58
C VAL A 216 7.28 -31.22 -17.57
N ILE A 217 7.17 -31.52 -16.27
CA ILE A 217 7.37 -30.55 -15.17
C ILE A 217 8.86 -30.26 -14.92
N THR A 218 9.77 -31.17 -15.29
CA THR A 218 11.23 -30.95 -15.16
C THR A 218 11.85 -30.30 -16.40
N SER A 219 11.14 -30.25 -17.53
CA SER A 219 11.65 -29.74 -18.81
C SER A 219 11.12 -28.37 -19.22
N ALA A 220 10.16 -27.80 -18.46
CA ALA A 220 9.70 -26.41 -18.57
C ALA A 220 10.36 -25.54 -17.49
#